data_AF-A0A7S2CBN3-F1
#
_entry.id   AF-A0A7S2CBN3-F1
#
_cell.length_a   1.000
_cell.length_b   1.000
_cell.length_c   1.000
_cell.angle_alpha   90.00
_cell.angle_beta   90.00
_cell.angle_gamma   90.00
#
_symmetry.space_group_name_H-M   'P 1'
#
loop_
_entity.id
_entity.type
_entity.pdbx_description
1 polymer ?
#
loop_
_entity_poly.entity_id
_entity_poly.type
_entity_poly.pdbx_seq_one_letter_code
_entity_poly.pdbx_strand_id
1 'polypeptide(L)'
;YILQVKDRHNANIMIDKDGHIIHIDFGYMLGQSPGGNVGWENAPFKMTREYIELLDGKGSAAYRDFEERFRDGFIALKKHEARLTGLFDIEFAANPVKRRKVNDSIKTKLYFARTEADILQLIEDSADKPRTKQYDWYQWKTNGIA
;
A
#
# COMPACT_ATOMS: atom_id res chain seq x y z
N TYR A 1 1.52 -0.47 -1.15
CA TYR A 1 2.50 -1.53 -1.42
C TYR A 1 3.84 -1.01 -1.97
N ILE A 2 3.91 -0.49 -3.22
CA ILE A 2 5.18 -0.12 -3.89
C ILE A 2 6.01 0.89 -3.09
N LEU A 3 5.42 2.04 -2.75
CA LEU A 3 6.10 3.10 -1.99
C LEU A 3 6.24 2.80 -0.50
N GLN A 4 5.71 1.67 -0.02
CA GLN A 4 5.69 1.32 1.40
C GLN A 4 5.21 2.45 2.32
N VAL A 5 4.13 3.13 1.95
CA VAL A 5 3.47 4.09 2.85
C VAL A 5 3.01 3.33 4.10
N LYS A 6 3.50 3.78 5.25
CA LYS A 6 3.24 3.23 6.58
C LYS A 6 2.21 4.08 7.31
N ASP A 7 1.86 3.67 8.52
CA ASP A 7 0.95 4.40 9.39
C ASP A 7 -0.41 4.63 8.71
N ARG A 8 -0.91 3.57 8.04
CA ARG A 8 -2.21 3.59 7.37
C ARG A 8 -3.30 3.19 8.36
N HIS A 9 -3.83 4.18 9.07
CA HIS A 9 -5.02 4.08 9.90
C HIS A 9 -6.19 4.89 9.31
N ASN A 10 -7.38 4.78 9.91
CA ASN A 10 -8.61 5.39 9.37
C ASN A 10 -8.50 6.91 9.17
N ALA A 11 -7.94 7.66 10.12
CA ALA A 11 -7.77 9.11 9.92
C ALA A 11 -6.78 9.52 8.80
N ASN A 12 -5.95 8.59 8.31
CA ASN A 12 -5.03 8.86 7.18
C ASN A 12 -5.62 8.45 5.82
N ILE A 13 -6.89 8.03 5.81
CA ILE A 13 -7.62 7.64 4.63
C ILE A 13 -8.93 8.43 4.60
N MET A 14 -9.03 9.36 3.66
CA MET A 14 -10.20 10.20 3.46
C MET A 14 -11.03 9.71 2.29
N ILE A 15 -12.32 10.01 2.33
CA ILE A 15 -13.27 9.77 1.24
C ILE A 15 -13.95 11.10 0.93
N ASP A 16 -14.01 11.47 -0.35
CA ASP A 16 -14.75 12.65 -0.79
C ASP A 16 -16.22 12.32 -1.11
N LYS A 17 -17.01 13.37 -1.40
CA LYS A 17 -18.45 13.24 -1.72
C LYS A 17 -18.73 12.46 -3.01
N ASP A 18 -17.73 12.31 -3.88
CA ASP A 18 -17.85 11.63 -5.17
C ASP A 18 -17.34 10.17 -5.06
N GLY A 19 -16.90 9.74 -3.87
CA GLY A 19 -16.48 8.38 -3.57
C GLY A 19 -14.99 8.10 -3.79
N HIS A 20 -14.16 9.12 -4.00
CA HIS A 20 -12.72 8.92 -4.17
C HIS A 20 -12.05 8.66 -2.81
N ILE A 21 -11.25 7.59 -2.76
CA ILE A 21 -10.41 7.26 -1.59
C ILE A 21 -9.05 7.94 -1.76
N ILE A 22 -8.67 8.77 -0.79
CA ILE A 22 -7.43 9.55 -0.80
C ILE A 22 -6.63 9.26 0.46
N HIS A 23 -5.36 8.89 0.28
CA HIS A 23 -4.43 8.75 1.39
C HIS A 23 -3.79 10.11 1.68
N ILE A 24 -3.77 10.50 2.95
CA ILE A 24 -3.07 11.70 3.45
C ILE A 24 -2.00 11.33 4.46
N ASP A 25 -1.13 12.29 4.77
CA ASP A 25 0.04 12.11 5.62
C ASP A 25 0.99 11.02 5.07
N PHE A 26 2.11 11.43 4.50
CA PHE A 26 3.14 10.53 3.98
C PHE A 26 4.43 10.58 4.81
N GLY A 27 4.34 10.97 6.09
CA GLY A 27 5.48 11.11 6.99
C GLY A 27 6.33 9.85 7.14
N TYR A 28 5.75 8.67 6.85
CA TYR A 28 6.43 7.38 6.86
C TYR A 28 6.24 6.64 5.54
N MET A 29 7.26 6.68 4.68
CA MET A 29 7.27 5.96 3.40
C MET A 29 8.66 5.43 3.05
N LEU A 30 8.75 4.63 1.97
CA LEU A 30 10.00 4.07 1.44
C LEU A 30 10.80 3.26 2.49
N GLY A 31 10.08 2.54 3.35
CA GLY A 31 10.66 1.71 4.40
C GLY A 31 11.02 2.46 5.68
N GLN A 32 10.68 3.74 5.81
CA GLN A 32 10.66 4.43 7.09
C GLN A 32 9.40 4.04 7.86
N SER A 33 9.51 3.82 9.17
CA SER A 33 8.38 3.47 10.02
C SER A 33 8.49 4.16 11.39
N PRO A 34 7.35 4.55 12.00
CA PRO A 34 7.34 4.98 13.38
C PRO A 34 7.71 3.79 14.28
N GLY A 35 8.69 3.96 15.17
CA GLY A 35 9.08 2.94 16.15
C GLY A 35 10.09 1.88 15.70
N GLY A 36 10.59 1.92 14.46
CA GLY A 36 11.66 1.02 14.01
C GLY A 36 11.18 -0.39 13.66
N ASN A 37 10.52 -0.53 12.50
CA ASN A 37 10.22 -1.81 11.84
C ASN A 37 9.59 -2.89 12.74
N VAL A 38 8.79 -2.50 13.74
CA VAL A 38 8.24 -3.39 14.78
C VAL A 38 7.18 -4.38 14.22
N GLY A 39 7.09 -4.58 12.90
CA GLY A 39 6.33 -5.69 12.30
C GLY A 39 4.81 -5.60 12.43
N TRP A 40 4.26 -4.41 12.76
CA TRP A 40 2.82 -4.22 12.94
C TRP A 40 2.06 -4.33 11.60
N GLU A 41 2.73 -4.06 10.48
CA GLU A 41 2.15 -4.11 9.13
C GLU A 41 2.68 -5.30 8.31
N ASN A 42 2.19 -6.50 8.61
CA ASN A 42 2.48 -7.70 7.79
C ASN A 42 1.62 -7.79 6.52
N ALA A 43 0.56 -6.98 6.41
CA ALA A 43 -0.26 -6.91 5.21
C ALA A 43 0.46 -6.08 4.12
N PRO A 44 0.43 -6.49 2.84
CA PRO A 44 0.99 -5.71 1.73
C PRO A 44 0.47 -4.27 1.62
N PHE A 45 -0.81 -4.06 1.94
CA PHE A 45 -1.44 -2.76 2.10
C PHE A 45 -2.70 -2.87 2.99
N LYS A 46 -3.29 -1.73 3.39
CA LYS A 46 -4.51 -1.72 4.18
C LYS A 46 -5.73 -2.02 3.30
N MET A 47 -6.39 -3.14 3.58
CA MET A 47 -7.64 -3.54 2.96
C MET A 47 -8.55 -4.17 4.01
N THR A 48 -9.40 -3.34 4.62
CA THR A 48 -10.25 -3.76 5.74
C THR A 48 -11.51 -4.45 5.24
N ARG A 49 -12.30 -4.98 6.19
CA ARG A 49 -13.58 -5.61 5.87
C ARG A 49 -14.55 -4.62 5.24
N GLU A 50 -14.56 -3.39 5.72
CA GLU A 50 -15.42 -2.29 5.26
C GLU A 50 -15.15 -1.94 3.80
N TYR A 51 -13.88 -2.01 3.36
CA TYR A 51 -13.51 -1.83 1.95
C TYR A 51 -14.10 -2.93 1.07
N ILE A 52 -14.03 -4.17 1.55
CA ILE A 52 -14.55 -5.33 0.82
C ILE A 52 -16.08 -5.23 0.73
N GLU A 53 -16.74 -4.79 1.81
CA GLU A 53 -18.19 -4.59 1.85
C GLU A 53 -18.64 -3.45 0.95
N LEU A 54 -17.87 -2.36 0.85
CA LEU A 54 -18.12 -1.27 -0.11
C LEU A 54 -18.04 -1.74 -1.58
N LEU A 55 -17.29 -2.81 -1.84
CA LEU A 55 -17.22 -3.47 -3.14
C LEU A 55 -18.25 -4.61 -3.27
N ASP A 56 -19.35 -4.60 -2.53
CA ASP A 56 -20.39 -5.64 -2.52
C ASP A 56 -19.88 -7.06 -2.17
N GLY A 57 -18.76 -7.14 -1.47
CA GLY A 57 -18.16 -8.41 -1.05
C GLY A 57 -17.31 -9.10 -2.12
N LYS A 58 -16.54 -10.10 -1.68
CA LYS A 58 -15.64 -10.85 -2.56
C LYS A 58 -16.42 -11.56 -3.67
N GLY A 59 -15.90 -11.44 -4.90
CA GLY A 59 -16.45 -12.10 -6.08
C GLY A 59 -17.66 -11.40 -6.71
N SER A 60 -18.11 -10.27 -6.17
CA SER A 60 -19.09 -9.39 -6.79
C SER A 60 -18.55 -8.78 -8.10
N ALA A 61 -19.41 -8.15 -8.89
CA ALA A 61 -18.98 -7.44 -10.10
C ALA A 61 -18.02 -6.28 -9.76
N ALA A 62 -18.32 -5.49 -8.72
CA ALA A 62 -17.48 -4.38 -8.28
C ALA A 62 -16.12 -4.85 -7.76
N TYR A 63 -16.07 -5.97 -7.02
CA TYR A 63 -14.83 -6.54 -6.53
C TYR A 63 -13.94 -7.04 -7.68
N ARG A 64 -14.53 -7.68 -8.70
CA ARG A 64 -13.79 -8.11 -9.89
C ARG A 64 -13.24 -6.93 -10.71
N ASP A 65 -14.02 -5.86 -10.88
CA ASP A 65 -13.54 -4.63 -11.53
C ASP A 65 -12.38 -4.01 -10.73
N PHE A 66 -12.44 -4.02 -9.38
CA PHE A 66 -11.32 -3.63 -8.55
C PHE A 66 -10.07 -4.50 -8.77
N GLU A 67 -10.22 -5.84 -8.80
CA GLU A 67 -9.11 -6.77 -9.06
C GLU A 67 -8.46 -6.52 -10.43
N GLU A 68 -9.27 -6.34 -11.47
CA GLU A 68 -8.80 -6.02 -12.83
C GLU A 68 -8.04 -4.69 -12.86
N ARG A 69 -8.61 -3.62 -12.28
CA ARG A 69 -7.94 -2.30 -12.20
C ARG A 69 -6.65 -2.35 -11.38
N PHE A 70 -6.65 -3.09 -10.28
CA PHE A 70 -5.45 -3.27 -9.44
C PHE A 70 -4.34 -3.97 -10.23
N ARG A 71 -4.68 -5.04 -10.95
CA ARG A 71 -3.75 -5.74 -11.85
C ARG A 71 -3.21 -4.81 -12.94
N ASP A 72 -4.10 -4.14 -13.67
CA ASP A 72 -3.72 -3.28 -14.79
C ASP A 72 -2.82 -2.12 -14.33
N GLY A 73 -3.15 -1.52 -13.19
CA GLY A 73 -2.32 -0.51 -12.54
C GLY A 73 -0.94 -1.04 -12.16
N PHE A 74 -0.85 -2.25 -11.61
CA PHE A 74 0.43 -2.88 -11.28
C PHE A 74 1.28 -3.15 -12.52
N ILE A 75 0.68 -3.68 -13.60
CA ILE A 75 1.36 -3.91 -14.88
C ILE A 75 1.86 -2.59 -15.48
N ALA A 76 1.04 -1.54 -15.44
CA ALA A 76 1.42 -0.21 -15.89
C ALA A 76 2.62 0.34 -15.10
N LEU A 77 2.62 0.20 -13.77
CA LEU A 77 3.76 0.59 -12.92
C LEU A 77 5.02 -0.19 -13.29
N LYS A 78 4.92 -1.50 -13.53
CA LYS A 78 6.05 -2.34 -13.96
C LYS A 78 6.60 -1.90 -15.32
N LYS A 79 5.72 -1.57 -16.27
CA LYS A 79 6.11 -1.04 -17.60
C LYS A 79 6.87 0.29 -17.51
N HIS A 80 6.55 1.11 -16.50
CA HIS A 80 7.15 2.43 -16.28
C HIS A 80 8.18 2.46 -15.13
N GLU A 81 8.73 1.30 -14.74
CA GLU A 81 9.65 1.16 -13.62
C GLU A 81 10.84 2.11 -13.70
N ALA A 82 11.50 2.20 -14.86
CA ALA A 82 12.66 3.09 -15.06
C ALA A 82 12.34 4.57 -14.84
N ARG A 83 11.12 5.01 -15.18
CA ARG A 83 10.68 6.39 -14.94
C ARG A 83 10.46 6.61 -13.44
N LEU A 84 9.87 5.64 -12.74
CA LEU A 84 9.62 5.71 -11.31
C LEU A 84 10.94 5.73 -10.52
N THR A 85 11.88 4.82 -10.83
CA THR A 85 13.19 4.77 -10.16
C THR A 85 14.05 5.99 -10.50
N GLY A 86 13.95 6.51 -11.73
CA GLY A 86 14.61 7.76 -12.13
C GLY A 86 14.19 8.99 -11.30
N LEU A 87 12.95 9.05 -10.81
CA LEU A 87 12.54 10.13 -9.90
C LEU A 87 13.29 10.06 -8.57
N PHE A 88 13.46 8.85 -8.02
CA PHE A 88 14.20 8.65 -6.78
C PHE A 88 15.71 8.79 -6.96
N ASP A 89 16.22 8.60 -8.17
CA ASP A 89 17.60 8.91 -8.50
C ASP A 89 17.92 10.39 -8.35
N ILE A 90 16.96 11.25 -8.74
CA ILE A 90 17.05 12.71 -8.59
C ILE A 90 16.88 13.10 -7.12
N GLU A 91 15.79 12.63 -6.48
CA GLU A 91 15.46 12.96 -5.09
C GLU A 91 16.60 12.60 -4.11
N PHE A 92 17.21 11.44 -4.29
CA PHE A 92 18.28 10.95 -3.41
C PHE A 92 19.67 11.07 -4.05
N ALA A 93 19.88 12.00 -4.98
CA ALA A 93 21.18 12.19 -5.64
C ALA A 93 22.32 12.42 -4.63
N ALA A 94 22.07 13.18 -3.56
CA ALA A 94 23.04 13.44 -2.50
C ALA A 94 23.17 12.29 -1.47
N ASN A 95 22.33 11.26 -1.52
CA ASN A 95 22.38 10.10 -0.63
C ASN A 95 22.36 8.78 -1.43
N PRO A 96 23.52 8.36 -1.97
CA PRO A 96 23.62 7.17 -2.83
C PRO A 96 23.17 5.86 -2.16
N VAL A 97 23.37 5.73 -0.84
CA VAL A 97 22.96 4.56 -0.07
C VAL A 97 21.44 4.47 0.01
N LYS A 98 20.76 5.58 0.36
CA LYS A 98 19.30 5.63 0.40
C LYS A 98 18.70 5.43 -0.99
N ARG A 99 19.26 6.09 -2.01
CA ARG A 99 18.87 5.92 -3.42
C ARG A 99 18.86 4.45 -3.83
N ARG A 100 19.99 3.75 -3.63
CA ARG A 100 20.12 2.33 -3.96
C ARG A 100 19.11 1.49 -3.21
N LYS A 101 18.98 1.68 -1.90
CA LYS A 101 18.03 0.92 -1.06
C LYS A 101 16.58 1.09 -1.53
N VAL A 102 16.18 2.31 -1.88
CA VAL A 102 14.82 2.61 -2.37
C VAL A 102 14.58 1.95 -3.73
N ASN A 103 15.50 2.14 -4.69
CA ASN A 103 15.36 1.56 -6.02
C ASN A 103 15.34 0.03 -5.98
N ASP A 104 16.23 -0.59 -5.21
CA ASP A 104 16.26 -2.04 -5.04
C ASP A 104 14.95 -2.54 -4.44
N SER A 105 14.39 -1.84 -3.43
CA SER A 105 13.10 -2.18 -2.84
C SER A 105 11.94 -2.10 -3.85
N ILE A 106 11.86 -1.01 -4.63
CA ILE A 106 10.83 -0.83 -5.65
C ILE A 106 10.94 -1.93 -6.72
N LYS A 107 12.15 -2.22 -7.20
CA LYS A 107 12.39 -3.28 -8.19
C LYS A 107 11.98 -4.64 -7.62
N THR A 108 12.44 -5.02 -6.43
CA THR A 108 12.02 -6.27 -5.78
C THR A 108 10.50 -6.39 -5.71
N LYS A 109 9.79 -5.30 -5.40
CA LYS A 109 8.32 -5.28 -5.33
C LYS A 109 7.60 -5.25 -6.66
N LEU A 110 8.18 -4.72 -7.73
CA LEU A 110 7.56 -4.79 -9.06
C LEU A 110 7.80 -6.14 -9.74
N TYR A 111 8.91 -6.79 -9.41
CA TYR A 111 9.32 -8.06 -10.02
C TYR A 111 9.06 -9.31 -9.17
N PHE A 112 8.56 -9.19 -7.93
CA PHE A 112 8.13 -10.38 -7.16
C PHE A 112 7.00 -11.13 -7.89
N ALA A 113 6.06 -10.39 -8.50
CA ALA A 113 4.97 -10.97 -9.27
C ALA A 113 5.46 -11.40 -10.65
N ARG A 114 5.42 -12.72 -10.88
CA ARG A 114 5.77 -13.35 -12.15
C ARG A 114 4.55 -13.56 -13.03
N THR A 115 3.39 -13.71 -12.41
CA THR A 115 2.09 -13.93 -13.05
C THR A 115 1.05 -12.91 -12.57
N GLU A 116 -0.08 -12.81 -13.28
CA GLU A 116 -1.21 -12.00 -12.81
C GLU A 116 -1.78 -12.52 -11.49
N ALA A 117 -1.77 -13.84 -11.29
CA ALA A 117 -2.22 -14.47 -10.04
C ALA A 117 -1.39 -14.01 -8.84
N ASP A 118 -0.07 -13.82 -9.00
CA ASP A 118 0.79 -13.30 -7.93
C ASP A 118 0.40 -11.86 -7.53
N ILE A 119 -0.09 -11.06 -8.49
CA ILE A 119 -0.55 -9.69 -8.23
C ILE A 119 -1.86 -9.73 -7.43
N LEU A 120 -2.82 -10.55 -7.85
CA LEU A 120 -4.09 -10.71 -7.16
C LEU A 120 -3.91 -11.33 -5.76
N GLN A 121 -2.91 -12.18 -5.57
CA GLN A 121 -2.56 -12.71 -4.26
C GLN A 121 -2.23 -11.61 -3.24
N LEU A 122 -1.72 -10.44 -3.67
CA LEU A 122 -1.50 -9.30 -2.76
C LEU A 122 -2.79 -8.77 -2.16
N ILE A 123 -3.89 -8.82 -2.91
CA ILE A 123 -5.22 -8.40 -2.45
C ILE A 123 -5.67 -9.37 -1.36
N GLU A 124 -5.57 -10.67 -1.63
CA GLU A 124 -5.91 -11.73 -0.68
C GLU A 124 -5.04 -11.70 0.59
N ASP A 125 -3.75 -11.43 0.45
CA ASP A 125 -2.81 -11.30 1.56
C ASP A 125 -3.05 -10.02 2.39
N SER A 126 -3.76 -9.04 1.83
CA SER A 126 -4.12 -7.78 2.51
C SER A 126 -5.51 -7.82 3.13
N ALA A 127 -6.42 -8.62 2.56
CA ALA A 127 -7.83 -8.65 2.91
C ALA A 127 -8.09 -9.07 4.37
N ASP A 128 -8.76 -8.18 5.12
CA ASP A 128 -9.30 -8.41 6.47
C ASP A 128 -8.30 -9.02 7.47
N LYS A 129 -7.03 -8.59 7.41
CA LYS A 129 -6.02 -9.11 8.34
C LYS A 129 -6.25 -8.57 9.77
N PRO A 130 -6.37 -9.42 10.80
CA PRO A 130 -6.67 -8.99 12.18
C PRO A 130 -5.70 -7.98 12.77
N ARG A 131 -4.43 -7.96 12.31
CA ARG A 131 -3.40 -7.05 12.81
C ARG A 131 -3.57 -5.61 12.35
N THR A 132 -4.22 -5.35 11.21
CA THR A 132 -4.54 -3.97 10.81
C THR A 132 -5.56 -3.36 11.78
N LYS A 133 -6.55 -4.15 12.22
CA LYS A 133 -7.51 -3.75 13.26
C LYS A 133 -6.83 -3.49 14.62
N GLN A 134 -5.79 -4.27 14.97
CA GLN A 134 -5.00 -4.03 16.18
C GLN A 134 -4.23 -2.71 16.13
N TYR A 135 -3.75 -2.30 14.95
CA TYR A 135 -3.08 -1.02 14.80
C TYR A 135 -4.04 0.16 14.90
N ASP A 136 -5.23 0.06 14.29
CA ASP A 136 -6.29 1.05 14.45
C ASP A 136 -6.71 1.18 15.93
N TRP A 137 -6.83 0.06 16.64
CA TRP A 137 -7.09 0.07 18.09
C TRP A 137 -5.96 0.74 18.90
N TYR A 138 -4.70 0.50 18.55
CA TYR A 138 -3.56 1.15 19.19
C TYR A 138 -3.63 2.68 19.01
N GLN A 139 -3.87 3.13 17.77
CA GLN A 139 -4.01 4.55 17.45
C GLN A 139 -5.20 5.20 18.17
N TRP A 140 -6.32 4.47 18.27
CA TRP A 140 -7.45 4.93 19.08
C TRP A 140 -7.08 5.08 20.55
N LYS A 141 -6.37 4.11 21.12
CA LYS A 141 -5.96 4.13 22.53
C LYS A 141 -4.94 5.22 22.86
N THR A 142 -3.97 5.46 21.99
CA THR A 142 -2.88 6.42 22.25
C THR A 142 -3.26 7.84 21.86
N ASN A 143 -3.99 8.00 20.75
CA ASN A 143 -4.21 9.28 20.11
C ASN A 143 -5.70 9.67 19.98
N GLY A 144 -6.62 8.79 20.39
CA GLY A 144 -8.07 9.08 20.33
C GLY A 144 -8.67 9.01 18.93
N ILE A 145 -7.94 8.44 17.96
CA ILE A 145 -8.32 8.39 16.55
C ILE A 145 -9.19 7.16 16.27
N ALA A 146 -10.43 7.35 15.80
CA ALA A 146 -11.35 6.29 15.38
C ALA A 146 -11.18 5.92 13.89
#